data_AF-A0A3M1A7C8-F1
#
_entry.id   AF-A0A3M1A7C8-F1
#
_cell.length_a   1.000
_cell.length_b   1.000
_cell.length_c   1.000
_cell.angle_alpha   90.00
_cell.angle_beta   90.00
_cell.angle_gamma   90.00
#
_symmetry.space_group_name_H-M   'P 1'
#
loop_
_entity.id
_entity.type
_entity.pdbx_description
1 polymer ?
#
loop_
_entity_poly.entity_id
_entity_poly.type
_entity_poly.pdbx_seq_one_letter_code
_entity_poly.pdbx_strand_id
1 'polypeptide(L)'
;VTLSPLAYHYQHRAEIEVMVQDGDRDTAFDTLIASIGTAIAADRTLGGLCDWVEAEAPRPVDLPVEGAASLKAAVIPVILHYTTADPLA
;
A
#
# COMPACT_ATOMS: atom_id res chain seq x y z
N VAL A 1 22.32 -24.88 25.50
CA VAL A 1 21.04 -24.15 25.38
C VAL A 1 21.21 -23.14 24.26
N THR A 2 20.55 -23.34 23.12
CA THR A 2 20.47 -22.30 22.08
C THR A 2 19.30 -21.39 22.43
N LEU A 3 19.61 -20.11 22.60
CA LEU A 3 18.65 -19.05 22.91
C LEU A 3 18.10 -18.52 21.58
N SER A 4 16.80 -18.73 21.35
CA SER A 4 15.96 -18.34 20.21
C SER A 4 16.04 -19.16 18.90
N PRO A 5 14.88 -19.52 18.31
CA PRO A 5 14.79 -20.10 16.98
C PRO A 5 15.20 -19.08 15.90
N LEU A 6 15.61 -19.59 14.73
CA LEU A 6 15.97 -18.78 13.56
C LEU A 6 14.76 -17.97 13.08
N ALA A 7 14.97 -16.68 12.82
CA ALA A 7 13.97 -15.77 12.30
C ALA A 7 14.58 -14.88 11.21
N TYR A 8 13.79 -14.58 10.19
CA TYR A 8 14.13 -13.73 9.06
C TYR A 8 13.28 -12.48 9.10
N HIS A 9 13.93 -11.32 9.12
CA HIS A 9 13.26 -10.02 9.13
C HIS A 9 13.34 -9.41 7.73
N TYR A 10 12.19 -9.03 7.19
CA TYR A 10 12.05 -8.47 5.85
C TYR A 10 11.56 -7.04 5.91
N GLN A 11 12.09 -6.23 4.99
CA GLN A 11 11.49 -4.98 4.54
C GLN A 11 11.06 -5.19 3.08
N HIS A 12 9.76 -5.36 2.86
CA HIS A 12 9.18 -5.60 1.54
C HIS A 12 8.41 -4.37 1.08
N ARG A 13 8.71 -3.89 -0.12
CA ARG A 13 7.95 -2.82 -0.76
C ARG A 13 6.83 -3.42 -1.62
N ALA A 14 5.59 -3.21 -1.19
CA ALA A 14 4.37 -3.45 -1.96
C ALA A 14 3.86 -2.15 -2.60
N GLU A 15 2.96 -2.28 -3.57
CA GLU A 15 2.38 -1.14 -4.27
C GLU A 15 0.85 -1.26 -4.29
N ILE A 16 0.16 -0.18 -3.94
CA ILE A 16 -1.29 -0.05 -4.10
C ILE A 16 -1.55 0.81 -5.32
N GLU A 17 -2.16 0.22 -6.34
CA GLU A 17 -2.62 0.94 -7.52
C GLU A 17 -4.04 1.48 -7.31
N VAL A 18 -4.20 2.78 -7.50
CA VAL A 18 -5.47 3.48 -7.31
C VAL A 18 -5.88 4.12 -8.62
N MET A 19 -7.12 3.88 -9.06
CA MET A 19 -7.69 4.47 -10.27
C MET A 19 -9.12 4.97 -10.01
N VAL A 20 -9.44 6.16 -10.53
CA VAL A 20 -10.78 6.76 -10.46
C VAL A 20 -11.19 7.26 -11.84
N GLN A 21 -12.40 6.89 -12.26
CA GLN A 21 -13.00 7.27 -13.54
C GLN A 21 -14.43 7.80 -13.28
N ASP A 22 -14.56 9.11 -13.03
CA ASP A 22 -15.86 9.78 -12.83
C ASP A 22 -15.76 11.30 -13.13
N GLY A 23 -16.90 12.01 -13.16
CA GLY A 23 -17.00 13.45 -13.39
C GLY A 23 -16.42 14.32 -12.27
N ASP A 24 -16.36 13.82 -11.03
CA ASP A 24 -15.69 14.46 -9.89
C ASP A 24 -14.49 13.62 -9.41
N ARG A 25 -13.63 13.25 -10.36
CA ARG A 25 -12.46 12.38 -10.11
C ARG A 25 -11.50 12.93 -9.06
N ASP A 26 -11.41 14.25 -8.89
CA ASP A 26 -10.47 14.84 -7.94
C ASP A 26 -10.94 14.59 -6.50
N THR A 27 -12.19 14.93 -6.19
CA THR A 27 -12.78 14.68 -4.87
C THR A 27 -12.85 13.19 -4.55
N ALA A 28 -13.24 12.37 -5.54
CA ALA A 28 -13.30 10.92 -5.37
C ALA A 28 -11.90 10.30 -5.14
N PHE A 29 -10.89 10.78 -5.86
CA PHE A 29 -9.51 10.36 -5.65
C PHE A 29 -9.00 10.75 -4.26
N ASP A 30 -9.21 12.00 -3.84
CA ASP A 30 -8.76 12.49 -2.53
C ASP A 30 -9.44 11.71 -1.38
N THR A 31 -10.74 11.42 -1.53
CA THR A 31 -11.50 10.58 -0.59
C THR A 31 -10.92 9.17 -0.51
N LEU A 32 -10.58 8.57 -1.66
CA LEU A 32 -10.01 7.23 -1.72
C LEU A 32 -8.63 7.16 -1.05
N ILE A 33 -7.73 8.11 -1.34
CA ILE A 33 -6.42 8.20 -0.68
C ILE A 33 -6.57 8.37 0.84
N ALA A 34 -7.48 9.23 1.29
CA ALA A 34 -7.73 9.43 2.73
C ALA A 34 -8.28 8.16 3.40
N SER A 35 -9.14 7.42 2.71
CA SER A 35 -9.70 6.16 3.23
C SER A 35 -8.63 5.08 3.37
N ILE A 36 -7.71 4.96 2.40
CA ILE A 36 -6.57 4.04 2.46
C ILE A 36 -5.66 4.39 3.63
N GLY A 37 -5.32 5.69 3.78
CA GLY A 37 -4.50 6.15 4.91
C GLY A 37 -5.14 5.86 6.26
N THR A 38 -6.46 6.04 6.37
CA THR A 38 -7.23 5.73 7.58
C THR A 38 -7.23 4.23 7.89
N ALA A 39 -7.41 3.39 6.87
CA ALA A 39 -7.41 1.93 7.03
C ALA A 39 -6.04 1.42 7.51
N ILE A 40 -4.94 1.89 6.89
CA ILE A 40 -3.58 1.51 7.31
C ILE A 40 -3.28 2.05 8.71
N ALA A 41 -3.69 3.27 9.04
CA ALA A 41 -3.49 3.83 10.38
C ALA A 41 -4.30 3.11 11.46
N ALA A 42 -5.47 2.59 11.13
CA ALA A 42 -6.30 1.82 12.04
C ALA A 42 -5.68 0.46 12.39
N ASP A 43 -4.92 -0.14 11.47
CA ASP A 43 -4.19 -1.38 11.72
C ASP A 43 -2.88 -1.45 10.91
N ARG A 44 -1.78 -1.01 11.54
CA ARG A 44 -0.43 -1.10 10.97
C ARG A 44 0.20 -2.48 11.06
N THR A 45 -0.49 -3.46 11.64
CA THR A 45 -0.01 -4.84 11.74
C THR A 45 -0.66 -5.76 10.72
N LEU A 46 -1.68 -5.27 9.99
CA LEU A 46 -2.49 -6.09 9.08
C LEU A 46 -2.97 -7.38 9.76
N GLY A 47 -3.58 -7.25 10.94
CA GLY A 47 -4.05 -8.37 11.74
C GLY A 47 -2.92 -9.24 12.32
N GLY A 48 -1.74 -8.67 12.54
CA GLY A 48 -0.56 -9.37 13.05
C GLY A 48 0.30 -10.07 11.99
N LEU A 49 0.03 -9.88 10.70
CA LEU A 49 0.86 -10.39 9.60
C LEU A 49 2.15 -9.57 9.41
N CYS A 50 2.11 -8.30 9.77
CA CYS A 50 3.25 -7.39 9.74
C CYS A 50 3.56 -6.89 11.15
N ASP A 51 4.85 -6.69 11.40
CA ASP A 51 5.34 -5.98 12.57
C ASP A 51 5.03 -4.48 12.42
N TRP A 52 5.18 -3.94 11.20
CA TRP A 52 4.87 -2.55 10.89
C TRP A 52 4.62 -2.32 9.41
N VAL A 53 3.55 -1.57 9.10
CA VAL A 53 3.24 -1.09 7.76
C VAL A 53 3.41 0.43 7.69
N GLU A 54 4.14 0.89 6.67
CA GLU A 54 4.38 2.30 6.38
C GLU A 54 3.96 2.65 4.94
N ALA A 55 2.95 3.51 4.80
CA ALA A 55 2.54 4.03 3.51
C ALA A 55 3.34 5.30 3.15
N GLU A 56 3.83 5.37 1.92
CA GLU A 56 4.46 6.56 1.36
C GLU A 56 3.45 7.46 0.64
N ALA A 57 3.90 8.64 0.20
CA ALA A 57 3.07 9.55 -0.58
C ALA A 57 2.61 8.92 -1.91
N PRO A 58 1.34 9.11 -2.32
CA PRO A 58 0.86 8.70 -3.63
C PRO A 58 1.66 9.35 -4.76
N ARG A 59 2.04 8.54 -5.75
CA ARG A 59 2.78 8.96 -6.95
C ARG A 59 1.84 8.92 -8.15
N PRO A 60 1.44 10.06 -8.72
CA PRO A 60 0.54 10.09 -9.88
C PRO A 60 1.09 9.28 -11.06
N VAL A 61 0.20 8.59 -11.77
CA VAL A 61 0.54 7.86 -12.99
C VAL A 61 -0.02 8.62 -14.19
N ASP A 62 0.87 9.04 -15.09
CA ASP A 62 0.48 9.65 -16.36
C ASP A 62 0.04 8.55 -17.34
N LEU A 63 -1.28 8.42 -17.52
CA LEU A 63 -1.86 7.51 -18.49
C LEU A 63 -2.33 8.32 -19.72
N PRO A 64 -1.73 8.12 -20.91
CA PRO A 64 -2.26 8.70 -22.13
C PRO A 64 -3.55 7.98 -22.50
N VAL A 65 -4.71 8.58 -22.18
CA VAL A 65 -6.01 8.04 -22.58
C VAL A 65 -6.52 8.80 -23.80
N GLU A 66 -6.53 8.15 -24.96
CA GLU A 66 -7.05 8.70 -26.21
C GLU A 66 -8.59 8.56 -26.22
N GLY A 67 -9.31 9.68 -26.12
CA GLY A 67 -10.74 9.75 -26.45
C GLY A 67 -11.79 9.25 -25.44
N ALA A 68 -11.44 8.93 -24.19
CA ALA A 68 -12.42 8.50 -23.17
C ALA A 68 -12.25 9.19 -21.80
N ALA A 69 -13.28 9.05 -20.95
CA ALA A 69 -13.48 9.74 -19.66
C ALA A 69 -12.19 9.93 -18.84
N SER A 70 -12.05 11.12 -18.26
CA SER A 70 -10.84 11.59 -17.64
C SER A 70 -10.44 10.70 -16.44
N LEU A 71 -9.48 9.80 -16.64
CA LEU A 71 -8.93 8.90 -15.62
C LEU A 71 -7.98 9.67 -14.69
N LYS A 72 -7.97 9.36 -13.39
CA LYS A 72 -6.94 9.80 -12.44
C LYS A 72 -6.40 8.58 -11.71
N ALA A 73 -5.09 8.40 -11.73
CA ALA A 73 -4.44 7.23 -11.16
C ALA A 73 -3.18 7.60 -10.36
N ALA A 74 -2.86 6.79 -9.36
CA ALA A 74 -1.61 6.88 -8.61
C ALA A 74 -1.19 5.52 -8.06
N VAL A 75 0.11 5.38 -7.81
CA VAL A 75 0.70 4.27 -7.07
C VAL A 75 1.05 4.77 -5.68
N ILE A 76 0.63 4.05 -4.64
CA ILE A 76 1.02 4.29 -3.25
C ILE A 76 2.00 3.18 -2.84
N PRO A 77 3.30 3.47 -2.71
CA PRO A 77 4.24 2.51 -2.14
C PRO A 77 3.91 2.25 -0.67
N VAL A 78 4.00 0.98 -0.27
CA VAL A 78 3.81 0.56 1.12
C VAL A 78 4.98 -0.34 1.52
N ILE A 79 5.68 0.06 2.58
CA ILE A 79 6.78 -0.71 3.17
C ILE A 79 6.24 -1.58 4.29
N LEU A 80 6.36 -2.89 4.11
CA LEU A 80 5.96 -3.92 5.05
C LEU A 80 7.19 -4.44 5.78
N HIS A 81 7.17 -4.32 7.11
CA HIS A 81 8.15 -4.94 7.98
C HIS A 81 7.50 -6.17 8.61
N TYR A 82 8.09 -7.35 8.41
CA TYR A 82 7.59 -8.59 8.97
C TYR A 82 8.69 -9.59 9.24
N THR A 83 8.37 -10.57 10.08
CA THR A 83 9.27 -11.63 10.48
C THR A 83 8.69 -12.99 10.09
N THR A 84 9.48 -13.85 9.48
CA THR A 84 9.11 -15.25 9.17
C THR A 84 10.16 -16.22 9.67
N ALA A 85 9.74 -17.44 10.01
CA ALA A 85 10.64 -18.54 10.35
C ALA A 85 11.22 -19.23 9.10
N ASP A 86 10.57 -19.05 7.95
CA ASP A 86 10.96 -19.65 6.66
C ASP A 86 10.83 -18.59 5.55
N PRO A 87 11.91 -18.30 4.81
CA PRO A 87 11.90 -17.32 3.73
C PRO A 87 11.02 -17.71 2.52
N LEU A 88 10.55 -18.96 2.43
CA LEU A 88 9.77 -19.51 1.31
C LEU A 88 8.38 -20.02 1.71
N ALA A 89 7.95 -19.81 2.95
CA ALA A 89 6.64 -20.24 3.45
C ALA A 89 5.48 -19.37 2.95
#